data_AF-A0A5A9E9H4-F1
#
_entry.id   AF-A0A5A9E9H4-F1
#
_cell.length_a   1.000
_cell.length_b   1.000
_cell.length_c   1.000
_cell.angle_alpha   90.00
_cell.angle_beta   90.00
_cell.angle_gamma   90.00
#
_symmetry.space_group_name_H-M   'P 1'
#
loop_
_entity.id
_entity.type
_entity.pdbx_description
1 polymer ?
#
loop_
_entity_poly.entity_id
_entity_poly.type
_entity_poly.pdbx_seq_one_letter_code
_entity_poly.pdbx_strand_id
1 'polypeptide(L)'
;MKKLLFSIIVSVYMFAYLVPTYADATSVEELYSEREKSIPTLTYIPEEDLTTVDIESVEEQTNNMIGEDIEDNIEIQSEVVDDSAVIETKIESEDVSIDSSLELDLETSEMTVDTELENEDGEVISKSFDITVTEVDGEDFTAVLTDTETGEIYEVNTAEVSASWYPLVVIAISVARYGITYAIKKYGKSAVTKATSKYGKKATAQSLKKVQFASKSKFDSHWRDHKNEFPGYTQSKYLTRAQALAGTTGKHILTKKRANGDILKYNKDTNELLVLDKNDVIKTLFKPKHPSKSKGYDYFKRQ
;
A
#
# COMPACT_ATOMS: atom_id res chain seq x y z
N MET A 1 -71.45 49.23 20.46
CA MET A 1 -70.72 50.00 21.49
C MET A 1 -69.39 49.28 21.71
N LYS A 2 -68.22 49.77 21.23
CA LYS A 2 -67.26 50.61 21.99
C LYS A 2 -67.24 50.18 23.47
N LYS A 3 -66.16 49.68 24.10
CA LYS A 3 -64.73 50.06 24.02
C LYS A 3 -63.98 49.17 25.05
N LEU A 4 -62.69 48.86 24.79
CA LEU A 4 -61.52 49.00 25.71
C LEU A 4 -61.52 48.15 27.02
N LEU A 5 -60.45 47.59 27.59
CA LEU A 5 -58.99 47.81 27.52
C LEU A 5 -58.30 46.86 28.54
N PHE A 6 -56.99 46.60 28.35
CA PHE A 6 -55.97 46.24 29.36
C PHE A 6 -56.10 44.85 30.06
N SER A 7 -55.06 44.11 30.44
CA SER A 7 -53.62 44.38 30.55
C SER A 7 -52.86 43.05 30.54
N ILE A 8 -51.70 43.02 29.89
CA ILE A 8 -50.70 41.96 29.97
C ILE A 8 -50.11 41.96 31.39
N ILE A 9 -50.13 40.81 32.07
CA ILE A 9 -49.23 40.50 33.17
C ILE A 9 -48.52 39.19 32.83
N VAL A 10 -47.22 39.32 32.69
CA VAL A 10 -46.24 38.24 32.52
C VAL A 10 -46.14 37.47 33.82
N SER A 11 -46.43 36.16 33.80
CA SER A 11 -45.92 35.24 34.81
C SER A 11 -45.21 34.09 34.11
N VAL A 12 -43.89 34.09 34.23
CA VAL A 12 -42.96 33.06 33.77
C VAL A 12 -43.30 31.76 34.50
N TYR A 13 -43.81 30.77 33.77
CA TYR A 13 -43.84 29.37 34.21
C TYR A 13 -42.67 28.65 33.52
N MET A 14 -41.59 28.45 34.28
CA MET A 14 -40.49 27.54 33.94
C MET A 14 -41.01 26.11 34.01
N PHE A 15 -41.46 25.59 32.87
CA PHE A 15 -41.53 24.15 32.65
C PHE A 15 -40.13 23.68 32.25
N ALA A 16 -39.48 22.94 33.15
CA ALA A 16 -38.29 22.16 32.84
C ALA A 16 -38.69 21.07 31.81
N TYR A 17 -38.48 21.36 30.54
CA TYR A 17 -38.44 20.35 29.50
C TYR A 17 -37.07 19.68 29.54
N LEU A 18 -37.07 18.41 29.96
CA LEU A 18 -36.02 17.46 29.64
C LEU A 18 -35.99 17.31 28.11
N VAL A 19 -35.12 18.05 27.45
CA VAL A 19 -34.73 17.75 26.08
C VAL A 19 -33.69 16.62 26.15
N PRO A 20 -33.88 15.49 25.47
CA PRO A 20 -32.83 14.49 25.37
C PRO A 20 -31.60 15.14 24.73
N THR A 21 -30.46 15.05 25.41
CA THR A 21 -29.17 15.44 24.84
C THR A 21 -28.88 14.49 23.69
N TYR A 22 -29.15 14.94 22.47
CA TYR A 22 -28.55 14.36 21.28
C TYR A 22 -27.04 14.48 21.46
N ALA A 23 -26.35 13.34 21.48
CA ALA A 23 -24.92 13.33 21.20
C ALA A 23 -24.75 14.02 19.86
N ASP A 24 -24.06 15.15 19.86
CA ASP A 24 -23.72 15.86 18.64
C ASP A 24 -22.89 14.89 17.80
N ALA A 25 -23.44 14.46 16.67
CA ALA A 25 -22.72 13.65 15.71
C ALA A 25 -21.78 14.59 14.98
N THR A 26 -20.65 14.92 15.62
CA THR A 26 -19.54 15.57 14.96
C THR A 26 -19.24 14.76 13.72
N SER A 27 -19.50 15.35 12.55
CA SER A 27 -19.29 14.67 11.28
C SER A 27 -17.82 14.27 11.20
N VAL A 28 -17.55 13.12 10.56
CA VAL A 28 -16.18 12.64 10.40
C VAL A 28 -15.30 13.73 9.75
N GLU A 29 -15.89 14.54 8.85
CA GLU A 29 -15.32 15.75 8.23
C GLU A 29 -14.81 16.80 9.25
N GLU A 30 -15.54 17.07 10.33
CA GLU A 30 -15.16 18.05 11.36
C GLU A 30 -14.01 17.55 12.24
N LEU A 31 -14.03 16.24 12.57
CA LEU A 31 -12.93 15.55 13.25
C LEU A 31 -11.66 15.49 12.38
N TYR A 32 -11.79 15.49 11.05
CA TYR A 32 -10.65 15.57 10.13
C TYR A 32 -10.09 17.00 10.02
N SER A 33 -10.95 18.02 10.02
CA SER A 33 -10.57 19.45 9.94
C SER A 33 -9.80 19.94 11.16
N GLU A 34 -10.23 19.57 12.37
CA GLU A 34 -9.49 19.93 13.60
C GLU A 34 -8.15 19.18 13.74
N ARG A 35 -8.05 17.98 13.14
CA ARG A 35 -6.81 17.18 13.11
C ARG A 35 -5.72 17.83 12.25
N GLU A 36 -6.05 18.43 11.11
CA GLU A 36 -5.06 19.13 10.26
C GLU A 36 -4.40 20.32 10.97
N LYS A 37 -5.09 20.94 11.94
CA LYS A 37 -4.54 22.07 12.70
C LYS A 37 -3.59 21.66 13.84
N SER A 38 -3.55 20.39 14.23
CA SER A 38 -2.83 19.93 15.44
C SER A 38 -1.67 18.98 15.18
N ILE A 39 -1.57 18.40 13.98
CA ILE A 39 -0.37 17.68 13.55
C ILE A 39 0.61 18.74 13.01
N PRO A 40 1.82 18.91 13.57
CA PRO A 40 2.83 19.71 12.91
C PRO A 40 3.08 19.08 11.54
N THR A 41 2.62 19.76 10.49
CA THR A 41 2.83 19.36 9.11
C THR A 41 4.33 19.14 8.95
N LEU A 42 4.74 17.89 8.69
CA LEU A 42 6.05 17.58 8.16
C LEU A 42 6.08 18.18 6.74
N THR A 43 6.23 19.50 6.66
CA THR A 43 6.58 20.18 5.43
C THR A 43 7.96 19.70 5.05
N TYR A 44 8.02 19.04 3.88
CA TYR A 44 9.19 18.56 3.17
C TYR A 44 9.57 17.07 3.40
N ILE A 45 8.92 16.20 2.62
CA ILE A 45 9.54 15.00 2.05
C ILE A 45 9.89 15.41 0.61
N PRO A 46 11.15 15.29 0.14
CA PRO A 46 11.50 15.59 -1.24
C PRO A 46 10.68 14.70 -2.18
N GLU A 47 10.28 15.20 -3.35
CA GLU A 47 9.61 14.44 -4.42
C GLU A 47 10.47 13.31 -5.03
N GLU A 48 11.62 12.96 -4.42
CA GLU A 48 12.70 12.18 -5.03
C GLU A 48 12.59 10.64 -4.91
N ASP A 49 11.66 10.07 -4.14
CA ASP A 49 11.58 8.60 -3.90
C ASP A 49 10.44 7.87 -4.64
N LEU A 50 9.64 8.57 -5.45
CA LEU A 50 8.58 7.97 -6.26
C LEU A 50 9.05 7.91 -7.72
N THR A 51 9.20 6.70 -8.27
CA THR A 51 9.59 6.52 -9.67
C THR A 51 8.34 6.31 -10.52
N THR A 52 8.04 7.23 -11.42
CA THR A 52 6.95 7.07 -12.38
C THR A 52 7.43 6.26 -13.59
N VAL A 53 6.71 5.19 -13.93
CA VAL A 53 7.08 4.23 -14.98
C VAL A 53 6.62 4.73 -16.34
N ASP A 54 7.49 4.66 -17.34
CA ASP A 54 7.10 4.79 -18.74
C ASP A 54 6.91 3.41 -19.35
N ILE A 55 5.68 3.07 -19.75
CA ILE A 55 5.36 1.74 -20.23
C ILE A 55 5.95 1.46 -21.61
N GLU A 56 5.96 2.44 -22.52
CA GLU A 56 6.56 2.25 -23.84
C GLU A 56 8.06 1.96 -23.72
N SER A 57 8.77 2.74 -22.90
CA SER A 57 10.17 2.48 -22.60
C SER A 57 10.39 1.15 -21.90
N VAL A 58 9.46 0.70 -21.06
CA VAL A 58 9.57 -0.57 -20.33
C VAL A 58 9.39 -1.76 -21.29
N GLU A 59 8.43 -1.70 -22.20
CA GLU A 59 8.26 -2.73 -23.23
C GLU A 59 9.45 -2.80 -24.16
N GLU A 60 9.92 -1.66 -24.68
CA GLU A 60 11.08 -1.63 -25.58
C GLU A 60 12.33 -2.19 -24.88
N GLN A 61 12.58 -1.82 -23.62
CA GLN A 61 13.69 -2.38 -22.86
C GLN A 61 13.53 -3.88 -22.60
N THR A 62 12.31 -4.34 -22.31
CA THR A 62 12.04 -5.77 -22.11
C THR A 62 12.30 -6.56 -23.39
N ASN A 63 11.76 -6.11 -24.52
CA ASN A 63 11.94 -6.80 -25.81
C ASN A 63 13.41 -6.82 -26.22
N ASN A 64 14.15 -5.74 -25.98
CA ASN A 64 15.59 -5.70 -26.22
C ASN A 64 16.38 -6.67 -25.31
N MET A 65 15.93 -6.91 -24.08
CA MET A 65 16.56 -7.85 -23.16
C MET A 65 16.25 -9.31 -23.52
N ILE A 66 15.02 -9.58 -23.94
CA ILE A 66 14.56 -10.92 -24.31
C ILE A 66 15.02 -11.30 -25.72
N GLY A 67 15.33 -10.31 -26.56
CA GLY A 67 15.71 -10.47 -27.97
C GLY A 67 14.52 -10.57 -28.92
N GLU A 68 13.31 -10.56 -28.39
CA GLU A 68 12.05 -10.82 -29.10
C GLU A 68 10.90 -10.00 -28.50
N ASP A 69 9.78 -9.87 -29.23
CA ASP A 69 8.59 -9.19 -28.73
C ASP A 69 7.91 -10.03 -27.63
N ILE A 70 7.76 -9.46 -26.44
CA ILE A 70 7.19 -10.15 -25.28
C ILE A 70 5.77 -10.69 -25.54
N GLU A 71 4.97 -9.98 -26.34
CA GLU A 71 3.58 -10.37 -26.63
C GLU A 71 3.49 -11.69 -27.41
N ASP A 72 4.53 -12.05 -28.17
CA ASP A 72 4.53 -13.26 -28.99
C ASP A 72 4.90 -14.52 -28.17
N ASN A 73 5.63 -14.35 -27.06
CA ASN A 73 6.20 -15.44 -26.26
C ASN A 73 5.63 -15.54 -24.84
N ILE A 74 4.62 -14.74 -24.52
CA ILE A 74 3.99 -14.74 -23.19
C ILE A 74 2.92 -15.84 -23.08
N GLU A 75 3.11 -16.75 -22.14
CA GLU A 75 2.11 -17.71 -21.71
C GLU A 75 1.53 -17.26 -20.36
N ILE A 76 0.21 -17.07 -20.30
CA ILE A 76 -0.49 -16.72 -19.06
C ILE A 76 -1.51 -17.80 -18.74
N GLN A 77 -1.35 -18.43 -17.58
CA GLN A 77 -2.32 -19.33 -17.00
C GLN A 77 -2.80 -18.81 -15.66
N SER A 78 -3.98 -19.26 -15.23
CA SER A 78 -4.41 -18.95 -13.87
C SER A 78 -5.27 -20.03 -13.26
N GLU A 79 -5.08 -20.21 -11.97
CA GLU A 79 -5.87 -21.07 -11.12
C GLU A 79 -6.47 -20.30 -9.95
N VAL A 80 -7.50 -20.87 -9.34
CA VAL A 80 -8.04 -20.35 -8.08
C VAL A 80 -7.79 -21.42 -7.03
N VAL A 81 -7.04 -21.03 -6.01
CA VAL A 81 -6.72 -21.87 -4.86
C VAL A 81 -7.30 -21.18 -3.63
N ASP A 82 -8.29 -21.84 -3.01
CA ASP A 82 -9.12 -21.26 -1.96
C ASP A 82 -9.78 -19.94 -2.39
N ASP A 83 -9.47 -18.84 -1.71
CA ASP A 83 -9.96 -17.49 -2.01
C ASP A 83 -8.92 -16.65 -2.77
N SER A 84 -7.88 -17.27 -3.32
CA SER A 84 -6.81 -16.59 -4.04
C SER A 84 -6.77 -17.04 -5.50
N ALA A 85 -6.74 -16.08 -6.42
CA ALA A 85 -6.38 -16.31 -7.80
C ALA A 85 -4.86 -16.25 -7.95
N VAL A 86 -4.27 -17.29 -8.50
CA VAL A 86 -2.85 -17.32 -8.86
C VAL A 86 -2.76 -17.21 -10.38
N ILE A 87 -2.08 -16.17 -10.86
CA ILE A 87 -1.86 -15.89 -12.26
C ILE A 87 -0.37 -16.13 -12.52
N GLU A 88 -0.07 -17.18 -13.27
CA GLU A 88 1.30 -17.50 -13.67
C GLU A 88 1.54 -16.95 -15.07
N THR A 89 2.63 -16.21 -15.21
CA THR A 89 3.11 -15.67 -16.47
C THR A 89 4.48 -16.27 -16.74
N LYS A 90 4.62 -16.97 -17.86
CA LYS A 90 5.88 -17.55 -18.33
C LYS A 90 6.28 -16.91 -19.65
N ILE A 91 7.56 -16.57 -19.78
CA ILE A 91 8.15 -16.12 -21.04
C ILE A 91 9.43 -16.92 -21.24
N GLU A 92 9.58 -17.49 -22.42
CA GLU A 92 10.75 -18.27 -22.79
C GLU A 92 11.32 -17.72 -24.10
N SER A 93 12.60 -17.36 -24.11
CA SER A 93 13.36 -17.04 -25.33
C SER A 93 14.63 -17.89 -25.41
N GLU A 94 15.45 -17.69 -26.45
CA GLU A 94 16.73 -18.40 -26.58
C GLU A 94 17.66 -18.12 -25.37
N ASP A 95 17.61 -16.90 -24.84
CA ASP A 95 18.61 -16.38 -23.91
C ASP A 95 18.08 -16.15 -22.48
N VAL A 96 16.76 -16.10 -22.31
CA VAL A 96 16.13 -15.75 -21.04
C VAL A 96 14.89 -16.60 -20.79
N SER A 97 14.76 -17.12 -19.56
CA SER A 97 13.53 -17.69 -19.03
C SER A 97 12.98 -16.82 -17.90
N ILE A 98 11.70 -16.52 -17.95
CA ILE A 98 11.01 -15.71 -16.93
C ILE A 98 9.82 -16.51 -16.42
N ASP A 99 9.80 -16.75 -15.11
CA ASP A 99 8.67 -17.33 -14.41
C ASP A 99 8.16 -16.31 -13.38
N SER A 100 6.88 -15.94 -13.50
CA SER A 100 6.24 -14.95 -12.64
C SER A 100 4.93 -15.49 -12.08
N SER A 101 4.71 -15.30 -10.78
CA SER A 101 3.50 -15.70 -10.07
C SER A 101 2.89 -14.49 -9.38
N LEU A 102 1.74 -14.06 -9.87
CA LEU A 102 0.93 -13.03 -9.26
C LEU A 102 -0.20 -13.66 -8.45
N GLU A 103 -0.21 -13.41 -7.15
CA GLU A 103 -1.27 -13.85 -6.25
C GLU A 103 -2.23 -12.68 -5.99
N LEU A 104 -3.51 -12.87 -6.30
CA LEU A 104 -4.60 -11.97 -5.98
C LEU A 104 -5.54 -12.62 -4.97
N ASP A 105 -5.65 -12.05 -3.79
CA ASP A 105 -6.69 -12.43 -2.83
C ASP A 105 -8.05 -11.86 -3.30
N LEU A 106 -9.03 -12.72 -3.59
CA LEU A 106 -10.33 -12.30 -4.13
C LEU A 106 -11.25 -11.69 -3.06
N GLU A 107 -10.96 -11.91 -1.77
CA GLU A 107 -11.71 -11.32 -0.68
C GLU A 107 -11.23 -9.90 -0.39
N THR A 108 -9.91 -9.72 -0.32
CA THR A 108 -9.26 -8.47 0.10
C THR A 108 -8.76 -7.63 -1.06
N SER A 109 -8.61 -8.21 -2.26
CA SER A 109 -7.89 -7.67 -3.44
C SER A 109 -6.42 -7.36 -3.20
N GLU A 110 -5.82 -7.97 -2.19
CA GLU A 110 -4.38 -7.89 -1.97
C GLU A 110 -3.67 -8.59 -3.12
N MET A 111 -2.60 -7.97 -3.61
CA MET A 111 -1.88 -8.49 -4.75
C MET A 111 -0.38 -8.46 -4.49
N THR A 112 0.26 -9.59 -4.75
CA THR A 112 1.73 -9.72 -4.74
C THR A 112 2.16 -10.33 -6.05
N VAL A 113 3.37 -10.00 -6.50
CA VAL A 113 4.01 -10.69 -7.61
C VAL A 113 5.40 -11.08 -7.20
N ASP A 114 5.75 -12.33 -7.50
CA ASP A 114 7.11 -12.84 -7.44
C ASP A 114 7.54 -13.18 -8.87
N THR A 115 8.77 -12.81 -9.24
CA THR A 115 9.31 -13.02 -10.58
C THR A 115 10.73 -13.51 -10.47
N GLU A 116 11.02 -14.61 -11.16
CA GLU A 116 12.33 -15.19 -11.33
C GLU A 116 12.74 -15.05 -12.79
N LEU A 117 13.93 -14.50 -13.00
CA LEU A 117 14.58 -14.42 -14.31
C LEU A 117 15.82 -15.29 -14.28
N GLU A 118 15.96 -16.17 -15.24
CA GLU A 118 17.17 -16.96 -15.49
C GLU A 118 17.75 -16.57 -16.85
N ASN A 119 19.03 -16.23 -16.89
CA ASN A 119 19.75 -15.92 -18.14
C ASN A 119 20.45 -17.17 -18.71
N GLU A 120 21.04 -17.04 -19.90
CA GLU A 120 21.85 -18.09 -20.56
C GLU A 120 22.92 -18.75 -19.68
N ASP A 121 23.50 -17.98 -18.75
CA ASP A 121 24.56 -18.44 -17.85
C ASP A 121 24.02 -19.23 -16.64
N GLY A 122 22.69 -19.34 -16.49
CA GLY A 122 22.00 -19.95 -15.35
C GLY A 122 22.00 -19.08 -14.09
N GLU A 123 22.28 -17.79 -14.22
CA GLU A 123 22.14 -16.83 -13.11
C GLU A 123 20.67 -16.48 -12.92
N VAL A 124 20.18 -16.69 -11.70
CA VAL A 124 18.79 -16.40 -11.31
C VAL A 124 18.72 -15.08 -10.55
N ILE A 125 17.87 -14.18 -11.02
CA ILE A 125 17.52 -12.92 -10.38
C ILE A 125 16.04 -13.00 -9.95
N SER A 126 15.78 -12.84 -8.65
CA SER A 126 14.42 -12.83 -8.10
C SER A 126 14.00 -11.42 -7.72
N LYS A 127 12.78 -11.03 -8.10
CA LYS A 127 12.14 -9.78 -7.70
C LYS A 127 10.72 -10.03 -7.18
N SER A 128 10.35 -9.30 -6.14
CA SER A 128 9.07 -9.47 -5.45
C SER A 128 8.49 -8.11 -5.12
N PHE A 129 7.20 -7.92 -5.40
CA PHE A 129 6.50 -6.66 -5.18
C PHE A 129 5.17 -6.85 -4.47
N ASP A 130 4.89 -5.94 -3.54
CA ASP A 130 3.53 -5.65 -3.09
C ASP A 130 2.86 -4.73 -4.12
N ILE A 131 1.67 -5.10 -4.61
CA ILE A 131 0.95 -4.36 -5.64
C ILE A 131 -0.33 -3.74 -5.06
N THR A 132 -0.54 -2.45 -5.32
CA THR A 132 -1.81 -1.76 -5.05
C THR A 132 -2.35 -1.13 -6.33
N VAL A 133 -3.43 -1.68 -6.88
CA VAL A 133 -4.13 -1.08 -8.03
C VAL A 133 -5.06 0.02 -7.52
N THR A 134 -4.75 1.27 -7.90
CA THR A 134 -5.41 2.48 -7.38
C THR A 134 -6.57 2.91 -8.27
N GLU A 135 -6.43 2.74 -9.58
CA GLU A 135 -7.42 3.12 -10.58
C GLU A 135 -7.47 2.08 -11.70
N VAL A 136 -8.66 1.89 -12.28
CA VAL A 136 -8.88 1.06 -13.47
C VAL A 136 -9.90 1.78 -14.33
N ASP A 137 -9.56 2.09 -15.58
CA ASP A 137 -10.47 2.65 -16.58
C ASP A 137 -10.42 1.81 -17.86
N GLY A 138 -11.46 1.01 -18.10
CA GLY A 138 -11.43 0.03 -19.19
C GLY A 138 -10.33 -1.01 -19.00
N GLU A 139 -9.38 -1.06 -19.94
CA GLU A 139 -8.18 -1.91 -19.90
C GLU A 139 -6.99 -1.20 -19.26
N ASP A 140 -7.09 0.12 -19.07
CA ASP A 140 -6.06 0.92 -18.43
C ASP A 140 -6.14 0.88 -16.91
N PHE A 141 -5.00 1.00 -16.24
CA PHE A 141 -4.92 1.04 -14.79
C PHE A 141 -3.73 1.85 -14.28
N THR A 142 -3.87 2.31 -13.03
CA THR A 142 -2.77 2.84 -12.24
C THR A 142 -2.49 1.89 -11.08
N ALA A 143 -1.22 1.52 -10.90
CA ALA A 143 -0.79 0.65 -9.83
C ALA A 143 0.49 1.17 -9.16
N VAL A 144 0.57 0.95 -7.85
CA VAL A 144 1.77 1.21 -7.05
C VAL A 144 2.41 -0.13 -6.72
N LEU A 145 3.64 -0.33 -7.21
CA LEU A 145 4.45 -1.52 -6.96
C LEU A 145 5.53 -1.16 -5.94
N THR A 146 5.61 -1.91 -4.85
CA THR A 146 6.63 -1.72 -3.81
C THR A 146 7.55 -2.93 -3.77
N ASP A 147 8.82 -2.76 -4.14
CA ASP A 147 9.83 -3.82 -4.05
C ASP A 147 9.95 -4.25 -2.58
N THR A 148 9.75 -5.54 -2.32
CA THR A 148 9.68 -6.08 -0.95
C THR A 148 11.05 -6.17 -0.28
N GLU A 149 12.13 -6.20 -1.06
CA GLU A 149 13.50 -6.24 -0.57
C GLU A 149 14.04 -4.83 -0.28
N THR A 150 13.88 -3.92 -1.24
CA THR A 150 14.50 -2.59 -1.23
C THR A 150 13.57 -1.50 -0.69
N GLY A 151 12.26 -1.74 -0.71
CA GLY A 151 11.22 -0.76 -0.37
C GLY A 151 11.03 0.34 -1.42
N GLU A 152 11.63 0.20 -2.60
CA GLU A 152 11.46 1.15 -3.72
C GLU A 152 10.03 1.10 -4.26
N ILE A 153 9.48 2.27 -4.59
CA ILE A 153 8.10 2.42 -5.06
C ILE A 153 8.10 2.88 -6.51
N TYR A 154 7.34 2.16 -7.33
CA TYR A 154 7.12 2.42 -8.73
C TYR A 154 5.64 2.65 -8.99
N GLU A 155 5.31 3.78 -9.60
CA GLU A 155 3.94 4.09 -10.02
C GLU A 155 3.79 3.82 -11.51
N VAL A 156 3.02 2.78 -11.83
CA VAL A 156 2.70 2.33 -13.19
C VAL A 156 1.37 2.95 -13.57
N ASN A 157 1.33 3.74 -14.65
CA ASN A 157 0.10 4.25 -15.24
C ASN A 157 0.07 3.85 -16.71
N THR A 158 -0.83 2.95 -17.09
CA THR A 158 -0.93 2.46 -18.48
C THR A 158 -1.42 3.49 -19.49
N ALA A 159 -1.98 4.61 -19.03
CA ALA A 159 -2.45 5.68 -19.90
C ALA A 159 -1.42 6.80 -20.11
N GLU A 160 -0.29 6.82 -19.39
CA GLU A 160 0.68 7.92 -19.41
C GLU A 160 2.11 7.47 -19.79
N VAL A 161 2.85 8.36 -20.48
CA VAL A 161 4.26 8.21 -20.86
C VAL A 161 5.13 9.03 -19.90
N SER A 162 6.14 8.42 -19.27
CA SER A 162 7.03 9.02 -18.25
C SER A 162 8.51 9.04 -18.70
N ALA A 163 9.46 9.51 -17.89
CA ALA A 163 10.83 9.83 -18.34
C ALA A 163 12.02 9.27 -17.51
N SER A 164 11.85 8.27 -16.64
CA SER A 164 13.00 7.73 -15.88
C SER A 164 12.85 6.26 -15.47
N TRP A 165 13.84 5.40 -15.75
CA TRP A 165 13.84 4.01 -15.27
C TRP A 165 15.21 3.28 -15.22
N TYR A 166 15.33 2.22 -14.40
CA TYR A 166 16.49 1.34 -14.19
C TYR A 166 16.32 -0.07 -14.83
N PRO A 167 17.29 -0.61 -15.61
CA PRO A 167 17.06 -1.72 -16.54
C PRO A 167 16.49 -3.03 -15.95
N LEU A 168 16.91 -3.47 -14.76
CA LEU A 168 16.53 -4.81 -14.24
C LEU A 168 15.12 -4.88 -13.63
N VAL A 169 14.55 -3.75 -13.21
CA VAL A 169 13.19 -3.72 -12.63
C VAL A 169 12.13 -3.80 -13.74
N VAL A 170 12.51 -3.48 -14.97
CA VAL A 170 11.64 -3.42 -16.16
C VAL A 170 10.89 -4.73 -16.35
N ILE A 171 11.60 -5.86 -16.40
CA ILE A 171 11.00 -7.16 -16.74
C ILE A 171 9.91 -7.53 -15.74
N ALA A 172 10.21 -7.45 -14.44
CA ALA A 172 9.25 -7.78 -13.39
C ALA A 172 8.01 -6.86 -13.42
N ILE A 173 8.18 -5.60 -13.83
CA ILE A 173 7.07 -4.65 -13.98
C ILE A 173 6.26 -4.90 -15.25
N SER A 174 6.90 -5.33 -16.34
CA SER A 174 6.23 -5.84 -17.54
C SER A 174 5.36 -7.06 -17.22
N VAL A 175 5.90 -8.10 -16.58
CA VAL A 175 5.09 -9.30 -16.23
C VAL A 175 4.01 -9.00 -15.20
N ALA A 176 4.28 -8.13 -14.21
CA ALA A 176 3.25 -7.67 -13.27
C ALA A 176 2.11 -6.97 -13.99
N ARG A 177 2.40 -6.10 -14.98
CA ARG A 177 1.39 -5.45 -15.80
C ARG A 177 0.53 -6.47 -16.53
N TYR A 178 1.13 -7.43 -17.23
CA TYR A 178 0.37 -8.47 -17.93
C TYR A 178 -0.51 -9.29 -16.98
N GLY A 179 0.00 -9.65 -15.80
CA GLY A 179 -0.76 -10.34 -14.76
C GLY A 179 -1.94 -9.51 -14.23
N ILE A 180 -1.74 -8.21 -13.98
CA ILE A 180 -2.79 -7.28 -13.56
C ILE A 180 -3.86 -7.14 -14.65
N THR A 181 -3.46 -6.91 -15.90
CA THR A 181 -4.37 -6.81 -17.05
C THR A 181 -5.21 -8.08 -17.18
N TYR A 182 -4.57 -9.25 -17.08
CA TYR A 182 -5.27 -10.53 -17.09
C TYR A 182 -6.25 -10.66 -15.92
N ALA A 183 -5.84 -10.28 -14.71
CA ALA A 183 -6.67 -10.34 -13.51
C ALA A 183 -7.90 -9.42 -13.62
N ILE A 184 -7.74 -8.21 -14.15
CA ILE A 184 -8.84 -7.27 -14.42
C ILE A 184 -9.82 -7.89 -15.43
N LYS A 185 -9.31 -8.48 -16.51
CA LYS A 185 -10.13 -9.12 -17.55
C LYS A 185 -10.90 -10.34 -17.05
N LYS A 186 -10.27 -11.18 -16.23
CA LYS A 186 -10.85 -12.46 -15.78
C LYS A 186 -11.71 -12.34 -14.54
N TYR A 187 -11.26 -11.58 -13.53
CA TYR A 187 -11.91 -11.48 -12.21
C TYR A 187 -12.66 -10.15 -12.02
N GLY A 188 -12.43 -9.17 -12.89
CA GLY A 188 -13.13 -7.90 -12.93
C GLY A 188 -12.53 -6.83 -12.03
N LYS A 189 -12.74 -5.56 -12.41
CA LYS A 189 -12.26 -4.37 -11.69
C LYS A 189 -12.53 -4.41 -10.18
N SER A 190 -13.71 -4.87 -9.76
CA SER A 190 -14.08 -4.89 -8.33
C SER A 190 -13.21 -5.85 -7.51
N ALA A 191 -12.79 -6.97 -8.09
CA ALA A 191 -11.94 -7.95 -7.43
C ALA A 191 -10.47 -7.51 -7.33
N VAL A 192 -10.04 -6.55 -8.16
CA VAL A 192 -8.67 -6.03 -8.18
C VAL A 192 -8.53 -4.72 -7.40
N THR A 193 -9.63 -3.98 -7.20
CA THR A 193 -9.59 -2.65 -6.57
C THR A 193 -10.16 -2.61 -5.15
N LYS A 194 -10.71 -3.71 -4.61
CA LYS A 194 -11.35 -3.73 -3.28
C LYS A 194 -10.39 -3.47 -2.12
N ALA A 195 -9.09 -3.73 -2.27
CA ALA A 195 -8.07 -3.52 -1.24
C ALA A 195 -7.98 -2.03 -0.87
N THR A 196 -8.09 -1.17 -1.88
CA THR A 196 -8.17 0.27 -1.68
C THR A 196 -9.41 0.68 -0.88
N SER A 197 -10.50 -0.10 -0.93
CA SER A 197 -11.77 0.24 -0.27
C SER A 197 -11.70 0.25 1.26
N LYS A 198 -10.79 -0.50 1.89
CA LYS A 198 -10.55 -0.45 3.35
C LYS A 198 -9.91 0.87 3.79
N TYR A 199 -9.18 1.53 2.89
CA TYR A 199 -8.63 2.87 3.04
C TYR A 199 -9.43 3.94 2.27
N GLY A 200 -10.63 3.58 1.77
CA GLY A 200 -11.52 4.42 0.96
C GLY A 200 -10.99 4.67 -0.46
N LYS A 201 -11.82 5.28 -1.33
CA LYS A 201 -11.51 5.74 -2.71
C LYS A 201 -10.36 6.76 -2.83
N LYS A 202 -9.39 6.72 -1.90
CA LYS A 202 -8.23 7.59 -1.79
C LYS A 202 -7.03 6.81 -1.27
N ALA A 203 -6.86 5.52 -1.55
CA ALA A 203 -5.54 4.88 -1.42
C ALA A 203 -4.61 5.39 -2.53
N THR A 204 -4.34 6.70 -2.58
CA THR A 204 -3.32 7.29 -3.46
C THR A 204 -1.97 7.22 -2.75
N ALA A 205 -0.85 7.38 -3.47
CA ALA A 205 0.45 7.62 -2.85
C ALA A 205 0.39 8.74 -1.78
N GLN A 206 -0.47 9.76 -1.96
CA GLN A 206 -0.76 10.78 -0.95
C GLN A 206 -1.40 10.27 0.36
N SER A 207 -2.16 9.17 0.36
CA SER A 207 -2.79 8.64 1.57
C SER A 207 -1.86 7.76 2.40
N LEU A 208 -0.98 7.00 1.75
CA LEU A 208 0.13 6.29 2.40
C LEU A 208 1.09 7.32 3.01
N LYS A 209 1.30 8.46 2.34
CA LYS A 209 2.02 9.63 2.89
C LYS A 209 1.38 10.24 4.15
N LYS A 210 0.12 9.95 4.49
CA LYS A 210 -0.53 10.47 5.73
C LYS A 210 -0.15 9.67 6.98
N VAL A 211 0.26 8.41 6.81
CA VAL A 211 0.76 7.59 7.92
C VAL A 211 2.17 8.09 8.26
N GLN A 212 2.31 8.71 9.42
CA GLN A 212 3.53 9.44 9.80
C GLN A 212 3.92 9.07 11.22
N PHE A 213 5.18 9.30 11.56
CA PHE A 213 5.57 9.32 12.97
C PHE A 213 4.94 10.53 13.66
N ALA A 214 4.72 10.42 14.98
CA ALA A 214 4.15 11.49 15.78
C ALA A 214 4.93 12.82 15.70
N SER A 215 6.24 12.77 15.41
CA SER A 215 7.07 13.94 15.13
C SER A 215 8.37 13.56 14.42
N LYS A 216 9.06 14.55 13.83
CA LYS A 216 10.40 14.36 13.26
C LYS A 216 11.40 13.79 14.27
N SER A 217 11.35 14.23 15.53
CA SER A 217 12.25 13.72 16.58
C SER A 217 12.02 12.23 16.85
N LYS A 218 10.76 11.77 16.83
CA LYS A 218 10.43 10.34 16.97
C LYS A 218 10.91 9.55 15.77
N PHE A 219 10.67 10.05 14.56
CA PHE A 219 11.17 9.46 13.33
C PHE A 219 12.69 9.32 13.32
N ASP A 220 13.43 10.40 13.56
CA ASP A 220 14.89 10.43 13.61
C ASP A 220 15.44 9.45 14.66
N SER A 221 14.77 9.33 15.81
CA SER A 221 15.16 8.39 16.85
C SER A 221 15.00 6.94 16.40
N HIS A 222 13.83 6.57 15.90
CA HIS A 222 13.58 5.20 15.46
C HIS A 222 14.45 4.81 14.26
N TRP A 223 14.67 5.73 13.32
CA TRP A 223 15.64 5.51 12.25
C TRP A 223 17.04 5.23 12.80
N ARG A 224 17.55 6.06 13.70
CA ARG A 224 18.89 5.88 14.30
C ARG A 224 19.03 4.54 15.00
N ASP A 225 17.98 4.11 15.69
CA ASP A 225 17.99 2.89 16.49
C ASP A 225 17.88 1.62 15.63
N HIS A 226 17.22 1.69 14.47
CA HIS A 226 16.92 0.52 13.63
C HIS A 226 17.62 0.46 12.26
N LYS A 227 18.28 1.53 11.80
CA LYS A 227 18.90 1.58 10.46
C LYS A 227 19.83 0.41 10.12
N ASN A 228 20.50 -0.16 11.12
CA ASN A 228 21.43 -1.29 10.91
C ASN A 228 20.69 -2.59 10.53
N GLU A 229 19.38 -2.66 10.78
CA GLU A 229 18.50 -3.78 10.41
C GLU A 229 18.01 -3.66 8.95
N PHE A 230 18.26 -2.51 8.30
CA PHE A 230 17.85 -2.19 6.93
C PHE A 230 19.08 -1.73 6.10
N PRO A 231 20.01 -2.64 5.75
CA PRO A 231 21.16 -2.31 4.91
C PRO A 231 20.70 -1.64 3.60
N GLY A 232 21.35 -0.54 3.22
CA GLY A 232 21.04 0.19 1.99
C GLY A 232 19.86 1.16 2.08
N TYR A 233 19.09 1.15 3.17
CA TYR A 233 17.99 2.11 3.33
C TYR A 233 18.53 3.52 3.61
N THR A 234 17.89 4.51 3.01
CA THR A 234 17.95 5.89 3.49
C THR A 234 16.90 6.09 4.58
N GLN A 235 17.00 7.20 5.32
CA GLN A 235 15.98 7.56 6.30
C GLN A 235 14.59 7.71 5.66
N SER A 236 14.55 8.25 4.44
CA SER A 236 13.31 8.40 3.66
C SER A 236 12.74 7.03 3.25
N LYS A 237 13.58 6.12 2.69
CA LYS A 237 13.19 4.73 2.37
C LYS A 237 12.59 4.00 3.57
N TYR A 238 13.15 4.22 4.77
CA TYR A 238 12.60 3.64 6.01
C TYR A 238 11.19 4.16 6.35
N LEU A 239 10.91 5.46 6.14
CA LEU A 239 9.56 6.02 6.30
C LEU A 239 8.60 5.45 5.26
N THR A 240 9.02 5.46 4.00
CA THR A 240 8.23 4.95 2.87
C THR A 240 7.87 3.48 3.09
N ARG A 241 8.81 2.65 3.54
CA ARG A 241 8.52 1.24 3.87
C ARG A 241 7.54 1.10 5.03
N ALA A 242 7.64 1.95 6.06
CA ALA A 242 6.70 1.94 7.17
C ALA A 242 5.28 2.33 6.72
N GLN A 243 5.18 3.28 5.80
CA GLN A 243 3.91 3.71 5.18
C GLN A 243 3.31 2.63 4.30
N ALA A 244 4.13 2.00 3.46
CA ALA A 244 3.73 0.88 2.61
C ALA A 244 3.17 -0.25 3.49
N LEU A 245 3.96 -0.74 4.46
CA LEU A 245 3.53 -1.80 5.38
C LEU A 245 2.30 -1.41 6.21
N ALA A 246 2.05 -0.13 6.46
CA ALA A 246 0.82 0.33 7.11
C ALA A 246 -0.42 0.09 6.24
N GLY A 247 -0.29 0.25 4.92
CA GLY A 247 -1.32 -0.02 3.93
C GLY A 247 -1.42 -1.50 3.54
N THR A 248 -0.32 -2.23 3.51
CA THR A 248 -0.27 -3.62 3.05
C THR A 248 -1.05 -4.54 3.99
N THR A 249 -1.88 -5.39 3.41
CA THR A 249 -2.45 -6.56 4.05
C THR A 249 -2.13 -7.76 3.13
N GLY A 250 -2.05 -8.99 3.66
CA GLY A 250 -1.52 -10.13 2.90
C GLY A 250 -1.48 -11.42 3.71
N LYS A 251 -1.50 -12.59 3.04
CA LYS A 251 -1.20 -13.89 3.70
C LYS A 251 0.17 -13.89 4.39
N HIS A 252 1.12 -13.12 3.86
CA HIS A 252 2.44 -12.95 4.45
C HIS A 252 2.50 -11.85 5.53
N ILE A 253 1.44 -11.04 5.68
CA ILE A 253 1.31 -9.97 6.67
C ILE A 253 0.38 -10.38 7.82
N LEU A 254 0.96 -10.63 8.98
CA LEU A 254 0.19 -10.92 10.19
C LEU A 254 -0.21 -9.63 10.89
N THR A 255 -1.51 -9.44 11.13
CA THR A 255 -2.04 -8.27 11.85
C THR A 255 -2.54 -8.64 13.24
N LYS A 256 -2.15 -7.87 14.27
CA LYS A 256 -2.63 -8.03 15.66
C LYS A 256 -2.99 -6.68 16.26
N LYS A 257 -4.12 -6.60 16.98
CA LYS A 257 -4.47 -5.42 17.78
C LYS A 257 -4.22 -5.70 19.26
N ARG A 258 -3.40 -4.85 19.91
CA ARG A 258 -3.15 -4.94 21.35
C ARG A 258 -4.30 -4.32 22.14
N ALA A 259 -4.40 -4.66 23.43
CA ALA A 259 -5.43 -4.13 24.34
C ALA A 259 -5.40 -2.59 24.48
N ASN A 260 -4.23 -1.97 24.31
CA ASN A 260 -4.07 -0.51 24.34
C ASN A 260 -4.51 0.19 23.03
N GLY A 261 -4.94 -0.58 22.03
CA GLY A 261 -5.37 -0.09 20.72
C GLY A 261 -4.25 -0.01 19.67
N ASP A 262 -2.99 -0.31 20.01
CA ASP A 262 -1.91 -0.40 19.02
C ASP A 262 -2.21 -1.49 17.99
N ILE A 263 -1.85 -1.24 16.73
CA ILE A 263 -1.98 -2.17 15.61
C ILE A 263 -0.57 -2.62 15.22
N LEU A 264 -0.34 -3.93 15.18
CA LEU A 264 0.91 -4.53 14.77
C LEU A 264 0.71 -5.17 13.41
N LYS A 265 1.64 -4.91 12.49
CA LYS A 265 1.73 -5.59 11.20
C LYS A 265 3.10 -6.23 11.06
N TYR A 266 3.14 -7.54 10.87
CA TYR A 266 4.36 -8.32 10.77
C TYR A 266 4.46 -9.00 9.40
N ASN A 267 5.47 -8.64 8.61
CA ASN A 267 5.80 -9.31 7.36
C ASN A 267 6.67 -10.55 7.66
N LYS A 268 6.14 -11.74 7.34
CA LYS A 268 6.83 -13.03 7.58
C LYS A 268 8.07 -13.20 6.72
N ASP A 269 8.10 -12.62 5.53
CA ASP A 269 9.13 -12.84 4.52
C ASP A 269 10.33 -11.95 4.81
N THR A 270 10.09 -10.68 5.10
CA THR A 270 11.13 -9.69 5.39
C THR A 270 11.53 -9.61 6.86
N ASN A 271 10.76 -10.28 7.75
CA ASN A 271 10.86 -10.17 9.20
C ASN A 271 10.70 -8.72 9.67
N GLU A 272 9.83 -7.94 9.04
CA GLU A 272 9.56 -6.55 9.44
C GLU A 272 8.35 -6.49 10.38
N LEU A 273 8.44 -5.71 11.44
CA LEU A 273 7.35 -5.41 12.36
C LEU A 273 7.11 -3.91 12.39
N LEU A 274 5.94 -3.51 11.91
CA LEU A 274 5.38 -2.18 12.06
C LEU A 274 4.46 -2.15 13.28
N VAL A 275 4.56 -1.08 14.06
CA VAL A 275 3.62 -0.76 15.14
C VAL A 275 3.00 0.60 14.87
N LEU A 276 1.69 0.63 14.77
CA LEU A 276 0.86 1.82 14.68
C LEU A 276 0.11 2.03 16.00
N ASP A 277 -0.23 3.27 16.33
CA ASP A 277 -1.22 3.54 17.35
C ASP A 277 -2.65 3.35 16.82
N LYS A 278 -3.65 3.59 17.67
CA LYS A 278 -5.08 3.45 17.32
C LYS A 278 -5.57 4.42 16.24
N ASN A 279 -4.77 5.43 15.88
CA ASN A 279 -5.07 6.49 14.92
C ASN A 279 -4.17 6.40 13.68
N ASP A 280 -3.52 5.26 13.46
CA ASP A 280 -2.61 4.99 12.35
C ASP A 280 -1.33 5.86 12.37
N VAL A 281 -0.88 6.32 13.55
CA VAL A 281 0.42 7.00 13.71
C VAL A 281 1.52 5.96 13.88
N ILE A 282 2.60 6.07 13.11
CA ILE A 282 3.75 5.18 13.19
C ILE A 282 4.43 5.35 14.55
N LYS A 283 4.50 4.25 15.31
CA LYS A 283 5.27 4.16 16.54
C LYS A 283 6.67 3.64 16.28
N THR A 284 6.83 2.65 15.40
CA THR A 284 8.14 2.11 14.99
C THR A 284 8.00 1.14 13.81
N LEU A 285 9.05 1.00 13.02
CA LEU A 285 9.30 -0.10 12.08
C LEU A 285 10.65 -0.72 12.43
N PHE A 286 10.73 -2.05 12.57
CA PHE A 286 12.01 -2.72 12.86
C PHE A 286 11.97 -4.20 12.49
N LYS A 287 13.13 -4.85 12.39
CA LYS A 287 13.24 -6.31 12.18
C LYS A 287 13.51 -7.03 13.50
N PRO A 288 12.49 -7.59 14.19
CA PRO A 288 12.68 -8.18 15.51
C PRO A 288 13.70 -9.32 15.47
N LYS A 289 14.64 -9.30 16.43
CA LYS A 289 15.69 -10.33 16.59
C LYS A 289 16.51 -10.56 15.31
N HIS A 290 16.66 -9.52 14.48
CA HIS A 290 17.52 -9.52 13.30
C HIS A 290 18.93 -10.04 13.64
N PRO A 291 19.53 -10.90 12.78
CA PRO A 291 19.04 -11.34 11.47
C PRO A 291 18.11 -12.57 11.49
N SER A 292 17.73 -13.10 12.65
CA SER A 292 16.98 -14.37 12.73
C SER A 292 15.47 -14.19 12.52
N LYS A 293 14.98 -14.51 11.31
CA LYS A 293 13.54 -14.46 10.96
C LYS A 293 12.66 -15.31 11.90
N SER A 294 13.10 -16.54 12.21
CA SER A 294 12.36 -17.43 13.12
C SER A 294 12.19 -16.84 14.53
N LYS A 295 13.25 -16.24 15.09
CA LYS A 295 13.18 -15.58 16.41
C LYS A 295 12.36 -14.29 16.37
N GLY A 296 12.32 -13.62 15.22
CA GLY A 296 11.47 -12.46 14.98
C GLY A 296 9.98 -12.83 14.94
N TYR A 297 9.64 -13.93 14.27
CA TYR A 297 8.28 -14.48 14.30
C TYR A 297 7.84 -14.87 15.73
N ASP A 298 8.72 -15.50 16.51
CA ASP A 298 8.45 -15.79 17.92
C ASP A 298 8.29 -14.51 18.76
N TYR A 299 9.03 -13.45 18.43
CA TYR A 299 8.83 -12.15 19.06
C TYR A 299 7.44 -11.59 18.79
N PHE A 300 6.97 -11.63 17.53
CA PHE A 300 5.63 -11.19 17.15
C PHE A 300 4.52 -11.98 17.85
N LYS A 301 4.65 -13.32 17.91
CA LYS A 301 3.67 -14.19 18.59
C LYS A 301 3.46 -13.80 20.06
N ARG A 302 4.53 -13.36 20.75
CA ARG A 302 4.50 -12.91 22.15
C ARG A 302 3.93 -11.51 22.38
N GLN A 303 3.72 -10.71 21.32
CA GLN A 303 3.20 -9.34 21.44
C GLN A 303 1.72 -9.25 21.78
#